data_AF-A0A4Q0M6K0-F1
#
_entry.id   AF-A0A4Q0M6K0-F1
#
_cell.length_a   1.000
_cell.length_b   1.000
_cell.length_c   1.000
_cell.angle_alpha   90.00
_cell.angle_beta   90.00
_cell.angle_gamma   90.00
#
_symmetry.space_group_name_H-M   'P 1'
#
loop_
_entity.id
_entity.type
_entity.pdbx_description
1 polymer ?
#
loop_
_entity_poly.entity_id
_entity_poly.type
_entity_poly.pdbx_seq_one_letter_code
_entity_poly.pdbx_strand_id
1 'polypeptide(L)'
;MEKIKQIQKWVPELYLIASVIFYWASTFLLNPVAIILLLILALLIFIKSEILGVVISFLFLMLNLYMVLALISELNEFPAFNKDAKIMLLVGGGYLGLNITLSIAMLIKWGKKISSNHTSVDVELTNS
;
A
#
# COMPACT_ATOMS: atom_id res chain seq x y z
N MET A 1 2.51 -15.62 22.71
CA MET A 1 1.56 -14.54 22.34
C MET A 1 2.26 -13.26 21.88
N GLU A 2 3.43 -12.89 22.42
CA GLU A 2 4.14 -11.65 22.03
C GLU A 2 4.52 -11.57 20.54
N LYS A 3 5.00 -12.67 19.94
CA LYS A 3 5.37 -12.72 18.50
C LYS A 3 4.19 -12.43 17.56
N ILE A 4 2.97 -12.80 17.95
CA ILE A 4 1.74 -12.57 17.16
C ILE A 4 1.40 -11.08 17.15
N LYS A 5 1.53 -10.40 18.30
CA LYS A 5 1.36 -8.94 18.40
C LYS A 5 2.42 -8.19 17.59
N GLN A 6 3.63 -8.72 17.52
CA GLN A 6 4.72 -8.12 16.75
C GLN A 6 4.49 -8.24 15.24
N ILE A 7 4.02 -9.39 14.74
CA ILE A 7 3.63 -9.58 13.33
C ILE A 7 2.47 -8.68 12.93
N GLN A 8 1.50 -8.47 13.83
CA GLN A 8 0.35 -7.57 13.58
C GLN A 8 0.79 -6.14 13.21
N LYS A 9 1.94 -5.69 13.72
CA LYS A 9 2.49 -4.35 13.44
C LYS A 9 3.02 -4.18 12.01
N TRP A 10 3.32 -5.29 11.32
CA TRP A 10 3.85 -5.33 9.95
C TRP A 10 2.80 -5.79 8.92
N VAL A 11 1.54 -5.97 9.35
CA VAL A 11 0.45 -6.41 8.47
C VAL A 11 0.31 -5.54 7.22
N PRO A 12 0.36 -4.19 7.28
CA PRO A 12 0.25 -3.38 6.08
C PRO A 12 1.39 -3.65 5.09
N GLU A 13 2.65 -3.67 5.54
CA GLU A 13 3.81 -3.92 4.67
C GLU A 13 3.77 -5.31 4.03
N LEU A 14 3.51 -6.33 4.83
CA LEU A 14 3.47 -7.72 4.35
C LEU A 14 2.33 -7.92 3.35
N TYR A 15 1.17 -7.31 3.61
CA TYR A 15 0.06 -7.35 2.68
C TYR A 15 0.40 -6.63 1.38
N LEU A 16 0.99 -5.43 1.42
CA LEU A 16 1.33 -4.70 0.20
C LEU A 16 2.35 -5.47 -0.65
N ILE A 17 3.34 -6.11 -0.02
CA ILE A 17 4.26 -7.01 -0.72
C ILE A 17 3.50 -8.17 -1.39
N ALA A 18 2.60 -8.83 -0.65
CA ALA A 18 1.78 -9.90 -1.20
C ALA A 18 0.88 -9.41 -2.36
N SER A 19 0.34 -8.21 -2.27
CA SER A 19 -0.44 -7.56 -3.32
C SER A 19 0.40 -7.29 -4.57
N VAL A 20 1.65 -6.82 -4.44
CA VAL A 20 2.52 -6.63 -5.61
C VAL A 20 2.91 -7.97 -6.23
N ILE A 21 3.16 -9.01 -5.43
CA ILE A 21 3.41 -10.37 -5.94
C ILE A 21 2.18 -10.89 -6.70
N PHE A 22 0.98 -10.69 -6.15
CA PHE A 22 -0.27 -11.09 -6.80
C PHE A 22 -0.48 -10.35 -8.14
N TYR A 23 -0.25 -9.05 -8.17
CA TYR A 23 -0.27 -8.26 -9.39
C TYR A 23 0.77 -8.78 -10.40
N TRP A 24 2.01 -9.05 -9.95
CA TRP A 24 3.08 -9.53 -10.79
C TRP A 24 2.78 -10.91 -11.39
N ALA A 25 2.15 -11.81 -10.63
CA ALA A 25 1.72 -13.11 -11.12
C ALA A 25 0.57 -13.01 -12.15
N SER A 26 -0.22 -11.94 -12.08
CA SER A 26 -1.36 -11.70 -12.98
C SER A 26 -0.96 -10.95 -14.27
N THR A 27 0.31 -10.53 -14.38
CA THR A 27 0.86 -9.78 -15.52
C THR A 27 2.02 -10.56 -16.15
N PHE A 28 2.71 -9.95 -17.12
CA PHE A 28 3.86 -10.55 -17.77
C PHE A 28 5.05 -10.66 -16.79
N LEU A 29 5.80 -11.77 -16.88
CA LEU A 29 6.93 -12.09 -16.00
C LEU A 29 7.99 -10.98 -15.92
N LEU A 30 8.23 -10.26 -17.02
CA LEU A 30 9.13 -9.11 -17.07
C LEU A 30 8.32 -7.80 -16.99
N ASN A 31 7.76 -7.50 -15.82
CA ASN A 31 7.12 -6.22 -15.54
C ASN A 31 8.08 -5.35 -14.70
N PRO A 32 8.79 -4.37 -15.32
CA PRO A 32 9.75 -3.53 -14.60
C PRO A 32 9.13 -2.76 -13.44
N VAL A 33 7.85 -2.38 -13.56
CA VAL A 33 7.13 -1.65 -12.51
C VAL A 33 6.97 -2.52 -11.27
N ALA A 34 6.54 -3.77 -11.42
CA ALA A 34 6.36 -4.69 -10.30
C ALA A 34 7.69 -5.00 -9.59
N ILE A 35 8.77 -5.18 -10.36
CA ILE A 35 10.11 -5.45 -9.83
C ILE A 35 10.60 -4.24 -9.01
N ILE A 36 10.53 -3.03 -9.56
CA ILE A 36 10.94 -1.80 -8.85
C ILE A 36 10.13 -1.62 -7.57
N LEU A 37 8.81 -1.80 -7.64
CA LEU A 37 7.90 -1.61 -6.52
C LEU A 37 8.19 -2.63 -5.39
N LEU A 38 8.45 -3.89 -5.73
CA LEU A 38 8.87 -4.93 -4.77
C LEU A 38 10.21 -4.60 -4.13
N LEU A 39 11.19 -4.15 -4.92
CA LEU A 39 12.53 -3.85 -4.45
C LEU A 39 12.49 -2.67 -3.46
N ILE A 40 11.70 -1.63 -3.76
CA ILE A 40 11.47 -0.50 -2.86
C ILE A 40 10.77 -0.94 -1.56
N LEU A 41 9.73 -1.78 -1.64
CA LEU A 41 9.04 -2.30 -0.45
C LEU A 41 9.95 -3.20 0.40
N ALA A 42 10.79 -4.01 -0.23
CA ALA A 42 11.78 -4.82 0.47
C ALA A 42 12.81 -3.93 1.19
N LEU A 43 13.36 -2.92 0.50
CA LEU A 43 14.28 -1.94 1.08
C LEU A 43 13.64 -1.20 2.26
N LEU A 44 12.35 -0.89 2.20
CA LEU A 44 11.65 -0.26 3.33
C LEU A 44 11.68 -1.13 4.59
N ILE A 45 11.55 -2.46 4.48
CA ILE A 45 11.62 -3.38 5.62
C ILE A 45 13.01 -3.37 6.26
N PHE A 46 14.07 -3.26 5.45
CA PHE A 46 15.46 -3.24 5.94
C PHE A 46 15.86 -1.87 6.51
N ILE A 47 15.59 -0.79 5.79
CA ILE A 47 16.02 0.57 6.14
C ILE A 47 15.17 1.14 7.28
N LYS A 48 13.88 0.76 7.37
CA LYS A 48 12.92 1.23 8.37
C LYS A 48 12.83 2.77 8.49
N SER A 49 13.21 3.47 7.42
CA SER A 49 13.14 4.93 7.34
C SER A 49 11.68 5.37 7.32
N GLU A 50 11.39 6.32 8.19
CA GLU A 50 10.03 6.78 8.45
C GLU A 50 9.50 7.61 7.28
N ILE A 51 10.38 8.46 6.73
CA ILE A 51 10.11 9.26 5.53
C ILE A 51 9.83 8.33 4.35
N LEU A 52 10.66 7.29 4.14
CA LEU A 52 10.41 6.31 3.07
C LEU A 52 9.08 5.60 3.27
N GLY A 53 8.73 5.24 4.51
CA GLY A 53 7.45 4.61 4.83
C GLY A 53 6.25 5.48 4.43
N VAL A 54 6.29 6.78 4.73
CA VAL A 54 5.25 7.74 4.31
C VAL A 54 5.21 7.89 2.79
N VAL A 55 6.36 8.11 2.14
CA VAL A 55 6.45 8.29 0.69
C VAL A 55 5.92 7.06 -0.05
N ILE A 56 6.32 5.85 0.36
CA ILE A 56 5.88 4.60 -0.28
C ILE A 56 4.39 4.39 -0.06
N SER A 57 3.88 4.61 1.15
CA SER A 57 2.43 4.49 1.43
C SER A 57 1.61 5.44 0.56
N PHE A 58 2.09 6.66 0.36
CA PHE A 58 1.45 7.66 -0.48
C PHE A 58 1.50 7.29 -1.97
N LEU A 59 2.66 6.86 -2.48
CA LEU A 59 2.79 6.39 -3.86
C LEU A 59 1.89 5.20 -4.14
N PHE A 60 1.82 4.23 -3.21
CA PHE A 60 0.96 3.06 -3.34
C PHE A 60 -0.53 3.43 -3.34
N LEU A 61 -0.91 4.38 -2.48
CA LEU A 61 -2.26 4.94 -2.46
C LEU A 61 -2.61 5.62 -3.80
N MET A 62 -1.73 6.47 -4.33
CA MET A 62 -1.96 7.13 -5.62
C MET A 62 -2.07 6.13 -6.77
N LEU A 63 -1.22 5.09 -6.78
CA LEU A 63 -1.28 4.03 -7.78
C LEU A 63 -2.62 3.27 -7.74
N ASN A 64 -3.13 2.95 -6.55
CA ASN A 64 -4.42 2.28 -6.43
C ASN A 64 -5.59 3.21 -6.80
N LEU A 65 -5.51 4.50 -6.49
CA LEU A 65 -6.49 5.48 -6.94
C LEU A 65 -6.49 5.61 -8.47
N TYR A 66 -5.32 5.62 -9.11
CA TYR A 66 -5.22 5.56 -10.56
C TYR A 66 -5.89 4.30 -11.13
N MET A 67 -5.66 3.14 -10.52
CA MET A 67 -6.32 1.89 -10.93
C MET A 67 -7.85 1.92 -10.70
N VAL A 68 -8.35 2.63 -9.67
CA VAL A 68 -9.80 2.84 -9.50
C VAL A 68 -10.37 3.64 -10.66
N LEU A 69 -9.66 4.68 -11.12
CA LEU A 69 -10.08 5.44 -12.30
C LEU A 69 -10.11 4.55 -13.55
N ALA A 70 -9.12 3.67 -13.72
CA ALA A 70 -9.10 2.69 -14.81
C ALA A 70 -10.28 1.71 -14.72
N LEU A 71 -10.58 1.18 -13.52
CA LEU A 71 -11.73 0.31 -13.28
C LEU A 71 -13.05 1.00 -13.65
N ILE A 72 -13.23 2.26 -13.23
CA ILE A 72 -14.41 3.06 -13.56
C ILE A 72 -14.51 3.30 -15.07
N SER A 73 -13.37 3.56 -15.74
CA SER A 73 -13.32 3.74 -17.20
C SER A 73 -13.82 2.49 -17.91
N GLU A 74 -13.30 1.32 -17.57
CA GLU A 74 -13.74 0.05 -18.17
C GLU A 74 -15.22 -0.23 -17.86
N LEU A 75 -15.67 0.03 -16.62
CA LEU A 75 -17.07 -0.17 -16.23
C LEU A 75 -18.05 0.68 -17.05
N ASN A 76 -17.63 1.87 -17.48
CA ASN A 76 -18.44 2.75 -18.33
C ASN A 76 -18.51 2.31 -19.80
N GLU A 77 -17.59 1.43 -20.25
CA GLU A 77 -17.62 0.88 -21.61
C GLU A 77 -18.64 -0.27 -21.74
N PHE A 78 -19.08 -0.87 -20.63
CA PHE A 78 -20.09 -1.91 -20.67
C PHE A 78 -21.45 -1.33 -21.08
N PRO A 79 -22.12 -1.92 -22.11
CA PRO A 79 -23.41 -1.43 -22.60
C PRO A 79 -24.55 -1.64 -21.58
N ALA A 80 -24.38 -2.56 -20.63
CA ALA A 80 -25.29 -2.80 -19.53
C ALA A 80 -24.55 -3.41 -18.34
N PHE A 81 -25.10 -3.25 -17.14
CA PHE A 81 -24.55 -3.83 -15.90
C PHE A 81 -24.79 -5.34 -15.81
N ASN A 82 -24.10 -6.07 -16.68
CA ASN A 82 -24.24 -7.50 -16.89
C ASN A 82 -23.41 -8.31 -15.87
N LYS A 83 -23.34 -9.63 -16.07
CA LYS A 83 -22.61 -10.54 -15.17
C LYS A 83 -21.12 -10.22 -15.10
N ASP A 84 -20.51 -9.83 -16.22
CA ASP A 84 -19.07 -9.57 -16.33
C ASP A 84 -18.71 -8.25 -15.63
N ALA A 85 -19.49 -7.19 -15.84
CA ALA A 85 -19.35 -5.92 -15.13
C ALA A 85 -19.45 -6.09 -13.60
N LYS A 86 -20.38 -6.94 -13.13
CA LYS A 86 -20.52 -7.26 -11.70
C LYS A 86 -19.30 -7.98 -11.13
N ILE A 87 -18.78 -8.98 -11.85
CA ILE A 87 -17.58 -9.72 -11.42
C ILE A 87 -16.37 -8.79 -11.38
N MET A 88 -16.21 -7.93 -12.40
CA MET A 88 -15.13 -6.95 -12.46
C MET A 88 -15.20 -5.96 -11.28
N LEU A 89 -16.38 -5.42 -10.98
CA LEU A 89 -16.55 -4.50 -9.86
C LEU A 89 -16.31 -5.19 -8.51
N LEU A 90 -16.80 -6.42 -8.32
CA LEU A 90 -16.64 -7.15 -7.06
C LEU A 90 -15.18 -7.53 -6.81
N VAL A 91 -14.52 -8.16 -7.79
CA VAL A 91 -13.16 -8.66 -7.63
C VAL A 91 -12.16 -7.52 -7.72
N GLY A 92 -12.24 -6.70 -8.77
CA GLY A 92 -11.36 -5.56 -8.99
C GLY A 92 -11.56 -4.48 -7.94
N GLY A 93 -12.81 -4.09 -7.68
CA GLY A 93 -13.13 -3.11 -6.64
C GLY A 93 -12.80 -3.61 -5.24
N GLY A 94 -13.03 -4.89 -4.93
CA GLY A 94 -12.64 -5.50 -3.66
C GLY A 94 -11.12 -5.49 -3.44
N TYR A 95 -10.36 -5.89 -4.45
CA TYR A 95 -8.89 -5.86 -4.42
C TYR A 95 -8.35 -4.44 -4.24
N LEU A 96 -8.83 -3.49 -5.03
CA LEU A 96 -8.43 -2.08 -4.94
C LEU A 96 -8.85 -1.44 -3.60
N GLY A 97 -10.04 -1.77 -3.10
CA GLY A 97 -10.54 -1.28 -1.81
C GLY A 97 -9.68 -1.76 -0.64
N LEU A 98 -9.26 -3.03 -0.65
CA LEU A 98 -8.35 -3.57 0.36
C LEU A 98 -6.97 -2.90 0.30
N ASN A 99 -6.43 -2.73 -0.92
CA ASN A 99 -5.13 -2.06 -1.10
C ASN A 99 -5.15 -0.61 -0.64
N ILE A 100 -6.19 0.15 -0.95
CA ILE A 100 -6.36 1.53 -0.49
C ILE A 100 -6.43 1.58 1.03
N THR A 101 -7.26 0.72 1.64
CA THR A 101 -7.42 0.66 3.10
C THR A 101 -6.08 0.40 3.79
N LEU A 102 -5.31 -0.56 3.30
CA LEU A 102 -4.02 -0.91 3.90
C LEU A 102 -2.91 0.10 3.60
N SER A 103 -2.97 0.77 2.45
CA SER A 103 -2.08 1.90 2.14
C SER A 103 -2.33 3.09 3.08
N ILE A 104 -3.61 3.41 3.36
CA ILE A 104 -3.98 4.45 4.33
C ILE A 104 -3.53 4.05 5.74
N ALA A 105 -3.76 2.80 6.14
CA ALA A 105 -3.31 2.31 7.45
C ALA A 105 -1.78 2.43 7.60
N MET A 106 -1.03 2.11 6.55
CA MET A 106 0.43 2.25 6.52
C MET A 106 0.86 3.72 6.59
N LEU A 107 0.18 4.60 5.86
CA LEU A 107 0.44 6.04 5.87
C LEU A 107 0.24 6.63 7.28
N ILE A 108 -0.87 6.29 7.93
CA ILE A 108 -1.15 6.72 9.32
C ILE A 108 -0.09 6.18 10.27
N LYS A 109 0.33 4.92 10.11
CA LYS A 109 1.34 4.29 10.96
C LYS A 109 2.68 5.02 10.89
N TRP A 110 3.17 5.29 9.69
CA TRP A 110 4.46 5.97 9.50
C TRP A 110 4.38 7.46 9.82
N GLY A 111 3.26 8.13 9.51
CA GLY A 111 3.03 9.52 9.89
C GLY A 111 3.05 9.74 11.40
N LYS A 112 2.39 8.86 12.17
CA LYS A 112 2.44 8.90 13.65
C LYS A 112 3.86 8.70 14.18
N LYS A 113 4.64 7.82 13.54
CA LYS A 113 6.01 7.52 13.94
C LYS A 113 6.93 8.74 13.79
N ILE A 114 6.84 9.44 12.64
CA ILE A 114 7.58 10.69 12.38
C ILE A 114 7.23 11.74 13.44
N SER A 115 5.94 11.97 13.68
CA SER A 115 5.49 12.98 14.65
C SER A 115 6.03 12.70 16.05
N SER A 116 6.04 11.44 16.48
CA SER A 116 6.55 11.05 17.79
C SER A 116 8.05 11.30 17.96
N ASN A 117 8.85 11.05 16.92
CA ASN A 117 10.30 11.25 16.98
C ASN A 117 10.67 12.73 17.00
N HIS A 118 9.94 13.58 16.28
CA HIS A 118 10.14 15.03 16.34
C HIS A 118 9.92 15.56 17.76
N THR A 119 8.82 15.17 18.41
CA THR A 119 8.53 15.59 19.79
C THR A 119 9.61 15.17 20.79
N SER A 120 10.24 13.99 20.63
CA SER A 120 11.34 13.57 21.53
C SER A 120 12.63 14.37 21.33
N VAL A 121 12.96 14.75 20.09
CA VAL A 121 14.16 15.55 19.79
C VAL A 121 14.02 16.97 20.35
N ASP A 122 12.84 17.57 20.23
CA ASP A 122 12.57 18.91 20.75
C ASP A 122 12.71 18.97 22.29
N VAL A 123 12.24 17.93 22.99
CA VAL A 123 12.38 17.82 24.45
C VAL A 123 13.84 17.69 24.87
N GLU A 124 14.66 16.93 24.15
CA GLU A 124 16.08 16.75 24.48
C GLU A 124 16.87 18.06 24.33
N LEU A 125 16.61 18.84 23.27
CA LEU A 125 17.24 20.14 23.01
C LEU A 125 16.85 21.23 24.02
N THR A 126 15.64 21.15 24.60
CA THR A 126 15.21 22.11 25.64
C THR A 126 15.81 21.85 27.02
N ASN A 127 16.32 20.63 27.25
CA ASN A 127 16.87 20.20 28.54
C ASN A 127 18.42 20.21 28.59
N SER A 128 19.08 20.64 27.50
CA SER A 128 20.54 20.81 27.38
C SER A 128 20.97 22.26 27.46
#